data_AF-A0A7S2PQK9-F1
#
_entry.id   AF-A0A7S2PQK9-F1
#
_cell.length_a   1.000
_cell.length_b   1.000
_cell.length_c   1.000
_cell.angle_alpha   90.00
_cell.angle_beta   90.00
_cell.angle_gamma   90.00
#
_symmetry.space_group_name_H-M   'P 1'
#
loop_
_entity.id
_entity.type
_entity.pdbx_description
1 polymer ?
#
loop_
_entity_poly.entity_id
_entity_poly.type
_entity_poly.pdbx_seq_one_letter_code
_entity_poly.pdbx_strand_id
1 'polypeptide(L)'
;PGSMEVTTAPEPRDILWENVYFSKGARRARTLILQIFCLFLIAFYIVPVALVSLLVSESALVSISPRLNQLDKASSLFSAAIATVQPVCLVLLQQLLPPLFIRISRLEGTLSFSEAQMKAFSRYFMWQVLNVFLVTSIAGSVFDTLAIIIATPESAFEMLGNSLPRMSSFFVSFVTIKTFTGLGVEISRIVSILQNAILIILFPYSTLRAKRSTRMAMRAIDDPGWFNQHKILAQDMLVVVISVVFAV
;
A
#
# COMPACT_ATOMS: atom_id res chain seq x y z
N PRO A 1 27.19 -17.33 -18.24
CA PRO A 1 27.70 -15.97 -18.52
C PRO A 1 28.25 -15.91 -19.95
N GLY A 2 27.66 -15.10 -20.84
CA GLY A 2 28.09 -14.98 -22.23
C GLY A 2 27.17 -15.61 -23.29
N SER A 3 25.99 -16.11 -22.92
CA SER A 3 24.97 -16.54 -23.90
C SER A 3 24.09 -15.36 -24.33
N MET A 4 23.80 -15.31 -25.64
CA MET A 4 22.69 -14.51 -26.17
C MET A 4 21.40 -15.06 -25.55
N GLU A 5 20.68 -14.17 -24.87
CA GLU A 5 19.40 -14.49 -24.25
C GLU A 5 18.36 -13.75 -25.07
N VAL A 6 17.50 -14.52 -25.71
CA VAL A 6 16.46 -14.01 -26.58
C VAL A 6 15.17 -14.08 -25.79
N THR A 7 14.58 -12.93 -25.54
CA THR A 7 13.24 -12.80 -24.95
C THR A 7 12.29 -12.26 -25.99
N THR A 8 11.00 -12.55 -25.85
CA THR A 8 9.97 -11.92 -26.68
C THR A 8 10.03 -10.40 -26.51
N ALA A 9 10.07 -9.68 -27.62
CA ALA A 9 10.07 -8.23 -27.57
C ALA A 9 8.68 -7.73 -27.12
N PRO A 10 8.61 -6.86 -26.10
CA PRO A 10 7.34 -6.24 -25.71
C PRO A 10 6.91 -5.18 -26.74
N GLU A 11 5.67 -4.72 -26.64
CA GLU A 11 5.16 -3.64 -27.49
C GLU A 11 6.06 -2.39 -27.38
N PRO A 12 6.32 -1.65 -28.47
CA PRO A 12 7.18 -0.46 -28.43
C PRO A 12 6.79 0.61 -27.40
N ARG A 13 5.51 0.69 -27.03
CA ARG A 13 4.96 1.60 -26.02
C ARG A 13 5.23 1.14 -24.58
N ASP A 14 5.42 -0.16 -24.39
CA ASP A 14 5.69 -0.80 -23.10
C ASP A 14 7.20 -0.82 -22.77
N ILE A 15 8.06 -0.55 -23.75
CA ILE A 15 9.51 -0.53 -23.54
C ILE A 15 9.92 0.65 -22.65
N LEU A 16 10.63 0.35 -21.56
CA LEU A 16 11.32 1.32 -20.74
C LEU A 16 12.70 1.61 -21.34
N TRP A 17 12.74 2.57 -22.26
CA TRP A 17 13.96 2.95 -22.99
C TRP A 17 15.14 3.33 -22.10
N GLU A 18 14.87 3.91 -20.92
CA GLU A 18 15.87 4.26 -19.91
C GLU A 18 16.66 3.02 -19.41
N ASN A 19 16.05 1.83 -19.48
CA ASN A 19 16.58 0.60 -18.90
C ASN A 19 17.23 -0.36 -19.91
N VAL A 20 17.13 -0.07 -21.21
CA VAL A 20 17.59 -0.95 -22.30
C VAL A 20 19.12 -1.09 -22.31
N TYR A 21 19.83 -0.03 -21.98
CA TYR A 21 21.30 0.04 -22.09
C TYR A 21 22.07 -0.67 -20.97
N PHE A 22 21.40 -1.17 -19.93
CA PHE A 22 22.08 -1.78 -18.79
C PHE A 22 22.65 -3.17 -19.13
N SER A 23 23.91 -3.40 -18.76
CA SER A 23 24.54 -4.72 -18.87
C SER A 23 23.85 -5.74 -17.95
N LYS A 24 23.87 -7.03 -18.34
CA LYS A 24 23.25 -8.11 -17.57
C LYS A 24 23.75 -8.18 -16.11
N GLY A 25 25.05 -7.97 -15.91
CA GLY A 25 25.67 -7.95 -14.58
C GLY A 25 25.17 -6.78 -13.72
N ALA A 26 25.14 -5.57 -14.29
CA ALA A 26 24.63 -4.39 -13.60
C ALA A 26 23.15 -4.54 -13.24
N ARG A 27 22.33 -5.08 -14.14
CA ARG A 27 20.91 -5.36 -13.88
C ARG A 27 20.73 -6.35 -12.73
N ARG A 28 21.48 -7.45 -12.71
CA ARG A 28 21.41 -8.45 -11.64
C ARG A 28 21.79 -7.86 -10.29
N ALA A 29 22.88 -7.09 -10.22
CA ALA A 29 23.31 -6.43 -8.99
C ALA A 29 22.24 -5.44 -8.48
N ARG A 30 21.68 -4.60 -9.35
CA ARG A 30 20.61 -3.65 -8.99
C ARG A 30 19.34 -4.34 -8.51
N THR A 31 18.92 -5.40 -9.20
CA THR A 31 17.73 -6.18 -8.80
C THR A 31 17.93 -6.77 -7.41
N LEU A 32 19.11 -7.33 -7.11
CA LEU A 32 19.42 -7.86 -5.78
C LEU A 32 19.40 -6.78 -4.70
N ILE A 33 20.07 -5.65 -4.94
CA ILE A 33 20.12 -4.52 -3.99
C ILE A 33 18.71 -3.99 -3.70
N LEU A 34 17.91 -3.77 -4.75
CA LEU A 34 16.57 -3.21 -4.60
C LEU A 34 15.58 -4.22 -4.02
N GLN A 35 15.77 -5.52 -4.23
CA GLN A 35 14.99 -6.57 -3.58
C GLN A 35 15.28 -6.63 -2.08
N ILE A 36 16.54 -6.56 -1.66
CA ILE A 36 16.93 -6.47 -0.24
C ILE A 36 16.36 -5.20 0.39
N PHE A 37 16.48 -4.07 -0.30
CA PHE A 37 15.92 -2.80 0.14
C PHE A 37 14.39 -2.88 0.30
N CYS A 38 13.68 -3.51 -0.64
CA CYS A 38 12.24 -3.73 -0.52
C CYS A 38 11.89 -4.61 0.68
N LEU A 39 12.65 -5.67 0.94
CA LEU A 39 12.42 -6.54 2.09
C LEU A 39 12.61 -5.76 3.41
N PHE A 40 13.68 -4.98 3.51
CA PHE A 40 13.92 -4.09 4.64
C PHE A 40 12.79 -3.08 4.82
N LEU A 41 12.32 -2.46 3.73
CA LEU A 41 11.22 -1.51 3.76
C LEU A 41 9.93 -2.18 4.28
N ILE A 42 9.61 -3.38 3.80
CA ILE A 42 8.42 -4.13 4.25
C ILE A 42 8.51 -4.45 5.75
N ALA A 43 9.68 -4.84 6.24
CA ALA A 43 9.92 -5.11 7.65
C ALA A 43 9.87 -3.83 8.51
N PHE A 44 10.46 -2.74 8.03
CA PHE A 44 10.45 -1.45 8.72
C PHE A 44 9.03 -0.92 8.95
N TYR A 45 8.13 -1.15 7.99
CA TYR A 45 6.72 -0.74 8.09
C TYR A 45 5.89 -1.53 9.12
N ILE A 46 6.43 -2.61 9.70
CA ILE A 46 5.76 -3.34 10.80
C ILE A 46 5.56 -2.41 11.99
N VAL A 47 6.59 -1.61 12.33
CA VAL A 47 6.57 -0.70 13.48
C VAL A 47 5.45 0.34 13.38
N PRO A 48 5.36 1.18 12.32
CA PRO A 48 4.30 2.18 12.23
C PRO A 48 2.91 1.55 12.14
N VAL A 49 2.76 0.41 11.47
CA VAL A 49 1.46 -0.27 11.35
C VAL A 49 1.01 -0.84 12.69
N ALA A 50 1.93 -1.45 13.45
CA ALA A 50 1.67 -1.92 14.80
C ALA A 50 1.30 -0.76 15.73
N LEU A 51 2.03 0.37 15.66
CA LEU A 51 1.72 1.56 16.46
C LEU A 51 0.32 2.12 16.16
N VAL A 52 -0.06 2.23 14.88
CA VAL A 52 -1.42 2.65 14.51
C VAL A 52 -2.44 1.66 15.06
N SER A 53 -2.19 0.36 14.95
CA SER A 53 -3.14 -0.65 15.40
C SER A 53 -3.30 -0.71 16.93
N LEU A 54 -2.25 -0.41 17.69
CA LEU A 54 -2.28 -0.37 19.16
C LEU A 54 -2.85 0.95 19.69
N LEU A 55 -2.37 2.09 19.18
CA LEU A 55 -2.72 3.42 19.71
C LEU A 55 -4.08 3.91 19.22
N VAL A 56 -4.52 3.48 18.05
CA VAL A 56 -5.76 3.94 17.41
C VAL A 56 -6.89 2.91 17.59
N SER A 57 -6.66 1.82 18.33
CA SER A 57 -7.74 0.90 18.72
C SER A 57 -8.87 1.66 19.42
N GLU A 58 -10.11 1.28 19.15
CA GLU A 58 -11.30 1.86 19.79
C GLU A 58 -11.15 1.91 21.32
N SER A 59 -10.72 0.81 21.92
CA SER A 59 -10.47 0.70 23.36
C SER A 59 -9.34 1.63 23.87
N ALA A 60 -8.30 1.83 23.06
CA ALA A 60 -7.19 2.74 23.38
C ALA A 60 -7.63 4.21 23.29
N LEU A 61 -8.42 4.57 22.27
CA LEU A 61 -8.92 5.93 22.10
C LEU A 61 -9.90 6.34 23.21
N VAL A 62 -10.79 5.43 23.61
CA VAL A 62 -11.76 5.67 24.69
C VAL A 62 -11.06 5.82 26.06
N SER A 63 -9.96 5.10 26.28
CA SER A 63 -9.20 5.17 27.54
C SER A 63 -8.27 6.38 27.64
N ILE A 64 -7.80 6.93 26.52
CA ILE A 64 -6.90 8.10 26.48
C ILE A 64 -7.57 9.39 26.94
N SER A 65 -8.86 9.59 26.66
CA SER A 65 -9.55 10.82 27.08
C SER A 65 -10.95 10.58 27.65
N PRO A 66 -11.28 11.19 28.81
CA PRO A 66 -12.60 11.05 29.42
C PRO A 66 -13.71 11.69 28.56
N ARG A 67 -13.37 12.66 27.69
CA ARG A 67 -14.31 13.24 26.73
C ARG A 67 -14.72 12.24 25.66
N LEU A 68 -13.78 11.49 25.08
CA LEU A 68 -14.09 10.44 24.10
C LEU A 68 -15.01 9.37 24.70
N ASN A 69 -14.77 8.97 25.96
CA ASN A 69 -15.64 8.03 26.68
C ASN A 69 -17.06 8.59 26.91
N GLN A 70 -17.18 9.88 27.21
CA GLN A 70 -18.49 10.53 27.32
C GLN A 70 -19.22 10.59 25.96
N LEU A 71 -18.50 10.88 24.87
CA LEU A 71 -19.09 10.91 23.52
C LEU A 71 -19.49 9.51 23.03
N ASP A 72 -18.67 8.50 23.30
CA ASP A 72 -18.94 7.10 22.96
C ASP A 72 -20.25 6.62 23.62
N LYS A 73 -20.45 6.97 24.89
CA LYS A 73 -21.69 6.67 25.63
C LYS A 73 -22.89 7.53 25.24
N ALA A 74 -22.67 8.71 24.65
CA ALA A 74 -23.72 9.66 24.34
C ALA A 74 -24.51 9.30 23.08
N SER A 75 -23.87 8.74 22.05
CA SER A 75 -24.56 8.35 20.81
C SER A 75 -23.83 7.24 20.05
N SER A 76 -24.62 6.30 19.51
CA SER A 76 -24.13 5.22 18.65
C SER A 76 -23.39 5.73 17.41
N LEU A 77 -23.72 6.92 16.92
CA LEU A 77 -23.02 7.54 15.79
C LEU A 77 -21.57 7.91 16.13
N PHE A 78 -21.33 8.41 17.35
CA PHE A 78 -19.98 8.76 17.78
C PHE A 78 -19.13 7.53 18.06
N SER A 79 -19.72 6.48 18.64
CA SER A 79 -19.05 5.18 18.81
C SER A 79 -18.61 4.59 17.47
N ALA A 80 -19.52 4.56 16.48
CA ALA A 80 -19.19 4.12 15.12
C ALA A 80 -18.08 4.99 14.48
N ALA A 81 -18.13 6.31 14.66
CA ALA A 81 -17.10 7.20 14.15
C ALA A 81 -15.72 6.89 14.74
N ILE A 82 -15.62 6.63 16.06
CA ILE A 82 -14.37 6.27 16.74
C ILE A 82 -13.83 4.95 16.21
N ALA A 83 -14.68 3.93 16.03
CA ALA A 83 -14.28 2.63 15.48
C ALA A 83 -13.72 2.72 14.05
N THR A 84 -14.16 3.69 13.24
CA THR A 84 -13.67 3.88 11.86
C THR A 84 -12.31 4.55 11.76
N VAL A 85 -11.81 5.20 12.82
CA VAL A 85 -10.56 5.98 12.78
C VAL A 85 -9.34 5.09 12.47
N GLN A 86 -9.24 3.93 13.11
CA GLN A 86 -8.13 3.00 12.89
C GLN A 86 -8.08 2.49 11.44
N PRO A 87 -9.17 1.96 10.85
CA PRO A 87 -9.18 1.59 9.45
C PRO A 87 -8.82 2.74 8.50
N VAL A 88 -9.31 3.96 8.73
CA VAL A 88 -9.00 5.14 7.90
C VAL A 88 -7.50 5.44 7.91
N CYS A 89 -6.88 5.42 9.09
CA CYS A 89 -5.45 5.66 9.24
C CYS A 89 -4.61 4.63 8.44
N LEU A 90 -5.00 3.35 8.51
CA LEU A 90 -4.34 2.28 7.77
C LEU A 90 -4.55 2.38 6.25
N VAL A 91 -5.74 2.75 5.79
CA VAL A 91 -6.00 3.02 4.37
C VAL A 91 -5.13 4.16 3.86
N LEU A 92 -5.00 5.26 4.63
CA LEU A 92 -4.14 6.39 4.26
C LEU A 92 -2.67 5.97 4.16
N LEU A 93 -2.18 5.20 5.13
CA LEU A 93 -0.82 4.65 5.12
C LEU A 93 -0.60 3.77 3.88
N GLN A 94 -1.57 2.92 3.54
CA GLN A 94 -1.54 2.04 2.38
C GLN A 94 -1.48 2.79 1.04
N GLN A 95 -2.04 3.99 0.93
CA GLN A 95 -2.03 4.78 -0.32
C GLN A 95 -0.67 5.43 -0.60
N LEU A 96 0.21 5.55 0.40
CA LEU A 96 1.53 6.17 0.24
C LEU A 96 2.53 5.24 -0.50
N LEU A 97 2.34 3.92 -0.40
CA LEU A 97 3.33 2.93 -0.86
C LEU A 97 3.33 2.57 -2.36
N PRO A 98 2.18 2.47 -3.09
CA PRO A 98 2.16 2.16 -4.51
C PRO A 98 3.14 2.99 -5.38
N PRO A 99 3.18 4.33 -5.26
CA PRO A 99 4.10 5.14 -6.06
C PRO A 99 5.57 4.86 -5.73
N LEU A 100 5.87 4.39 -4.52
CA LEU A 100 7.22 4.02 -4.12
C LEU A 100 7.61 2.67 -4.74
N PHE A 101 6.76 1.65 -4.66
CA PHE A 101 7.07 0.33 -5.22
C PHE A 101 7.24 0.36 -6.74
N ILE A 102 6.42 1.12 -7.47
CA ILE A 102 6.58 1.25 -8.93
C ILE A 102 7.89 1.96 -9.30
N ARG A 103 8.34 2.93 -8.49
CA ARG A 103 9.64 3.60 -8.70
C ARG A 103 10.79 2.62 -8.47
N ILE A 104 10.76 1.83 -7.40
CA ILE A 104 11.78 0.80 -7.16
C ILE A 104 11.81 -0.19 -8.34
N SER A 105 10.66 -0.70 -8.78
CA SER A 105 10.60 -1.64 -9.91
C SER A 105 11.20 -1.06 -11.20
N ARG A 106 11.02 0.25 -11.45
CA ARG A 106 11.67 0.92 -12.61
C ARG A 106 13.19 1.03 -12.44
N LEU A 107 13.68 1.31 -11.24
CA LEU A 107 15.11 1.44 -10.94
C LEU A 107 15.89 0.12 -11.04
N GLU A 108 15.19 -1.03 -10.99
CA GLU A 108 15.80 -2.36 -11.15
C GLU A 108 16.33 -2.64 -12.55
N GLY A 109 15.96 -1.82 -13.53
CA GLY A 109 16.36 -2.01 -14.91
C GLY A 109 15.46 -2.99 -15.66
N THR A 110 14.17 -3.11 -15.29
CA THR A 110 13.18 -3.88 -16.06
C THR A 110 13.03 -3.32 -17.47
N LEU A 111 12.91 -4.20 -18.48
CA LEU A 111 12.85 -3.80 -19.88
C LEU A 111 11.46 -3.33 -20.30
N SER A 112 10.41 -3.92 -19.74
CA SER A 112 9.02 -3.54 -20.00
C SER A 112 8.38 -2.89 -18.78
N PHE A 113 7.43 -2.00 -19.03
CA PHE A 113 6.64 -1.36 -18.00
C PHE A 113 5.65 -2.35 -17.39
N SER A 114 5.09 -3.28 -18.17
CA SER A 114 4.28 -4.40 -17.68
C SER A 114 5.01 -5.27 -16.66
N GLU A 115 6.28 -5.63 -16.92
CA GLU A 115 7.09 -6.40 -15.95
C GLU A 115 7.34 -5.58 -14.67
N ALA A 116 7.61 -4.27 -14.81
CA ALA A 116 7.77 -3.37 -13.67
C ALA A 116 6.49 -3.30 -12.81
N GLN A 117 5.32 -3.24 -13.45
CA GLN A 117 4.03 -3.26 -12.76
C GLN A 117 3.80 -4.59 -12.03
N MET A 118 4.13 -5.72 -12.65
CA MET A 118 3.95 -7.03 -12.03
C MET A 118 4.86 -7.24 -10.81
N LYS A 119 6.10 -6.75 -10.86
CA LYS A 119 6.99 -6.73 -9.69
C LYS A 119 6.48 -5.80 -8.58
N ALA A 120 5.99 -4.61 -8.95
CA ALA A 120 5.41 -3.67 -8.00
C ALA A 120 4.16 -4.26 -7.33
N PHE A 121 3.31 -4.95 -8.09
CA PHE A 121 2.15 -5.68 -7.61
C PHE A 121 2.56 -6.70 -6.54
N SER A 122 3.49 -7.61 -6.87
CA SER A 122 3.91 -8.68 -5.97
C SER A 122 4.44 -8.14 -4.64
N ARG A 123 5.27 -7.09 -4.69
CA ARG A 123 5.81 -6.43 -3.48
C ARG A 123 4.74 -5.76 -2.65
N TYR A 124 3.84 -5.04 -3.31
CA TYR A 124 2.78 -4.32 -2.62
C TYR A 124 1.76 -5.29 -2.01
N PHE A 125 1.41 -6.37 -2.70
CA PHE A 125 0.58 -7.44 -2.16
C PHE A 125 1.25 -8.11 -0.96
N MET A 126 2.55 -8.44 -1.04
CA MET A 126 3.30 -8.98 0.10
C MET A 126 3.32 -8.01 1.28
N TRP A 127 3.52 -6.71 1.04
CA TRP A 127 3.42 -5.69 2.09
C TRP A 127 2.03 -5.66 2.73
N GLN A 128 0.96 -5.72 1.94
CA GLN A 128 -0.41 -5.71 2.44
C GLN A 128 -0.73 -6.93 3.30
N VAL A 129 -0.37 -8.13 2.85
CA VAL A 129 -0.61 -9.36 3.62
C VAL A 129 0.17 -9.35 4.93
N LEU A 130 1.45 -8.98 4.89
CA LEU A 130 2.27 -8.98 6.10
C LEU A 130 1.88 -7.86 7.06
N ASN A 131 1.75 -6.62 6.59
CA ASN A 131 1.53 -5.47 7.46
C ASN A 131 0.04 -5.21 7.71
N VAL A 132 -0.78 -5.10 6.66
CA VAL A 132 -2.19 -4.73 6.85
C VAL A 132 -3.00 -5.90 7.40
N PHE A 133 -2.70 -7.14 7.02
CA PHE A 133 -3.44 -8.30 7.49
C PHE A 133 -2.82 -8.97 8.72
N LEU A 134 -1.57 -9.46 8.66
CA LEU A 134 -0.99 -10.19 9.80
C LEU A 134 -0.70 -9.29 11.01
N VAL A 135 -0.03 -8.15 10.82
CA VAL A 135 0.33 -7.28 11.96
C VAL A 135 -0.90 -6.74 12.68
N THR A 136 -1.96 -6.34 11.94
CA THR A 136 -3.21 -5.88 12.57
C THR A 136 -3.97 -7.01 13.25
N SER A 137 -3.94 -8.23 12.70
CA SER A 137 -4.58 -9.39 13.33
C SER A 137 -3.94 -9.77 14.67
N ILE A 138 -2.64 -9.50 14.82
CA ILE A 138 -1.86 -9.77 16.06
C ILE A 138 -1.84 -8.53 16.98
N ALA A 139 -2.40 -7.40 16.55
CA ALA A 139 -2.26 -6.13 17.24
C ALA A 139 -3.08 -6.06 18.53
N GLY A 140 -2.41 -6.42 19.62
CA GLY A 140 -2.79 -6.23 21.01
C GLY A 140 -1.59 -6.46 21.94
N SER A 141 -0.61 -7.23 21.46
CA SER A 141 0.60 -7.57 22.22
C SER A 141 1.81 -7.77 21.29
N VAL A 142 1.91 -7.06 20.15
CA VAL A 142 2.94 -7.32 19.11
C VAL A 142 4.38 -7.42 19.65
N PHE A 143 4.76 -6.60 20.63
CA PHE A 143 6.11 -6.67 21.20
C PHE A 143 6.32 -7.91 22.08
N ASP A 144 5.31 -8.29 22.87
CA ASP A 144 5.35 -9.49 23.71
C ASP A 144 5.19 -10.76 22.86
N THR A 145 4.33 -10.73 21.84
CA THR A 145 4.12 -11.82 20.90
C THR A 145 5.33 -12.01 20.01
N LEU A 146 6.02 -10.96 19.54
CA LEU A 146 7.25 -11.14 18.76
C LEU A 146 8.33 -11.88 19.56
N ALA A 147 8.49 -11.56 20.85
CA ALA A 147 9.40 -12.30 21.72
C ALA A 147 8.98 -13.77 21.87
N ILE A 148 7.68 -14.03 22.05
CA ILE A 148 7.10 -15.38 22.16
C ILE A 148 7.19 -16.16 20.84
N ILE A 149 7.03 -15.51 19.69
CA ILE A 149 7.11 -16.10 18.34
C ILE A 149 8.55 -16.47 18.02
N ILE A 150 9.53 -15.65 18.40
CA ILE A 150 10.96 -15.96 18.25
C ILE A 150 11.33 -17.16 19.14
N ALA A 151 10.77 -17.24 20.35
CA ALA A 151 11.03 -18.34 21.27
C ALA A 151 10.31 -19.64 20.89
N THR A 152 9.08 -19.54 20.37
CA THR A 152 8.17 -20.66 20.08
C THR A 152 7.30 -20.35 18.86
N PRO A 153 7.74 -20.68 17.63
CA PRO A 153 7.03 -20.32 16.40
C PRO A 153 5.66 -21.02 16.25
N GLU A 154 5.45 -22.16 16.93
CA GLU A 154 4.18 -22.89 16.89
C GLU A 154 3.04 -22.11 17.55
N SER A 155 3.33 -21.42 18.66
CA SER A 155 2.37 -20.58 19.38
C SER A 155 1.84 -19.41 18.53
N ALA A 156 2.60 -18.97 17.53
CA ALA A 156 2.23 -17.89 16.63
C ALA A 156 0.91 -18.19 15.89
N PHE A 157 0.75 -19.44 15.44
CA PHE A 157 -0.41 -19.86 14.67
C PHE A 157 -1.66 -19.95 15.55
N GLU A 158 -1.54 -20.43 16.79
CA GLU A 158 -2.65 -20.46 17.74
C GLU A 158 -3.09 -19.05 18.16
N MET A 159 -2.13 -18.15 18.41
CA MET A 159 -2.44 -16.75 18.73
C MET A 159 -3.12 -16.04 17.56
N LEU A 160 -2.67 -16.29 16.33
CA LEU A 160 -3.31 -15.76 15.13
C LEU A 160 -4.75 -16.30 15.00
N GLY A 161 -4.94 -17.61 15.15
CA GLY A 161 -6.25 -18.25 15.08
C GLY A 161 -7.26 -17.69 16.09
N ASN A 162 -6.82 -17.41 17.31
CA ASN A 162 -7.67 -16.81 18.35
C ASN A 162 -7.94 -15.32 18.17
N SER A 163 -7.04 -14.59 17.50
CA SER A 163 -7.14 -13.13 17.35
C SER A 163 -7.89 -12.73 16.08
N LEU A 164 -7.88 -13.56 15.04
CA LEU A 164 -8.58 -13.32 13.78
C LEU A 164 -10.09 -13.05 13.99
N PRO A 165 -10.88 -13.91 14.68
CA PRO A 165 -12.31 -13.66 14.89
C PRO A 165 -12.60 -12.35 15.64
N ARG A 166 -11.74 -11.98 16.58
CA ARG A 166 -11.85 -10.72 17.35
C ARG A 166 -11.69 -9.49 16.46
N MET A 167 -10.85 -9.58 15.44
CA MET A 167 -10.57 -8.48 14.49
C MET A 167 -11.54 -8.44 13.31
N SER A 168 -12.56 -9.31 13.26
CA SER A 168 -13.56 -9.35 12.18
C SER A 168 -14.26 -7.99 11.96
N SER A 169 -14.74 -7.36 13.04
CA SER A 169 -15.40 -6.04 12.98
C SER A 169 -14.49 -4.97 12.37
N PHE A 170 -13.21 -4.97 12.74
CA PHE A 170 -12.20 -4.08 12.16
C PHE A 170 -12.05 -4.30 10.65
N PHE A 171 -11.90 -5.55 10.20
CA PHE A 171 -11.74 -5.86 8.78
C PHE A 171 -12.99 -5.54 7.94
N VAL A 172 -14.19 -5.70 8.49
CA VAL A 172 -15.44 -5.28 7.84
C VAL A 172 -15.45 -3.77 7.62
N SER A 173 -15.16 -2.97 8.65
CA SER A 173 -15.06 -1.51 8.53
C SER A 173 -13.94 -1.09 7.58
N PHE A 174 -12.79 -1.78 7.61
CA PHE A 174 -11.67 -1.52 6.70
C PHE A 174 -12.04 -1.77 5.24
N VAL A 175 -12.63 -2.92 4.92
CA VAL A 175 -13.06 -3.24 3.56
C VAL A 175 -14.12 -2.25 3.10
N THR A 176 -15.11 -1.91 3.94
CA THR A 176 -16.17 -0.95 3.62
C THR A 176 -15.60 0.43 3.30
N ILE A 177 -14.74 0.97 4.14
CA ILE A 177 -14.14 2.29 3.91
C ILE A 177 -13.27 2.26 2.65
N LYS A 178 -12.46 1.22 2.49
CA LYS A 178 -11.58 1.09 1.34
C LYS A 178 -12.36 0.98 0.03
N THR A 179 -13.45 0.22 -0.04
CA THR A 179 -14.24 0.07 -1.27
C THR A 179 -15.04 1.33 -1.56
N PHE A 180 -15.83 1.84 -0.60
CA PHE A 180 -16.67 3.01 -0.83
C PHE A 180 -15.85 4.30 -1.01
N THR A 181 -14.92 4.60 -0.10
CA THR A 181 -14.09 5.80 -0.20
C THR A 181 -13.05 5.67 -1.29
N GLY A 182 -12.42 4.49 -1.46
CA GLY A 182 -11.40 4.28 -2.48
C GLY A 182 -11.94 4.44 -3.89
N LEU A 183 -13.05 3.78 -4.22
CA LEU A 183 -13.71 3.92 -5.52
C LEU A 183 -14.24 5.34 -5.74
N GLY A 184 -14.81 5.97 -4.70
CA GLY A 184 -15.27 7.37 -4.76
C GLY A 184 -14.13 8.35 -5.09
N VAL A 185 -12.96 8.18 -4.49
CA VAL A 185 -11.76 8.99 -4.76
C VAL A 185 -11.21 8.75 -6.17
N GLU A 186 -11.31 7.51 -6.67
CA GLU A 186 -10.83 7.15 -8.01
C GLU A 186 -11.72 7.73 -9.12
N ILE A 187 -13.05 7.63 -8.98
CA ILE A 187 -14.03 8.18 -9.93
C ILE A 187 -13.93 9.71 -9.98
N SER A 188 -13.79 10.36 -8.82
CA SER A 188 -13.65 11.82 -8.75
C SER A 188 -12.30 12.32 -9.27
N ARG A 189 -11.34 11.43 -9.59
CA ARG A 189 -10.00 11.75 -10.09
C ARG A 189 -9.29 12.83 -9.26
N ILE A 190 -9.48 12.81 -7.93
CA ILE A 190 -8.95 13.83 -7.01
C ILE A 190 -7.44 14.01 -7.18
N VAL A 191 -6.70 12.92 -7.38
CA VAL A 191 -5.23 12.96 -7.57
C VAL A 191 -4.84 13.79 -8.80
N SER A 192 -5.54 13.65 -9.93
CA SER A 192 -5.26 14.43 -11.15
C SER A 192 -5.59 15.91 -10.95
N ILE A 193 -6.69 16.21 -10.24
CA ILE A 193 -7.09 17.59 -9.92
C ILE A 193 -6.04 18.25 -9.03
N LEU A 194 -5.60 17.54 -7.99
CA LEU A 194 -4.61 18.03 -7.03
C LEU A 194 -3.24 18.26 -7.70
N GLN A 195 -2.78 17.33 -8.54
CA GLN A 195 -1.55 17.50 -9.32
C GLN A 195 -1.60 18.75 -10.21
N ASN A 196 -2.71 18.98 -10.89
CA ASN A 196 -2.85 20.15 -11.75
C ASN A 196 -2.99 21.46 -10.95
N ALA A 197 -3.70 21.44 -9.82
CA ALA A 197 -3.78 22.59 -8.94
C ALA A 197 -2.37 23.01 -8.47
N ILE A 198 -1.54 22.05 -8.06
CA ILE A 198 -0.14 22.29 -7.71
C ILE A 198 0.63 22.86 -8.91
N LEU A 199 0.51 22.27 -10.10
CA LEU A 199 1.21 22.77 -11.30
C LEU A 199 0.84 24.21 -11.66
N ILE A 200 -0.44 24.60 -11.51
CA ILE A 200 -0.90 25.96 -11.76
C ILE A 200 -0.31 26.94 -10.74
N ILE A 201 -0.26 26.55 -9.47
CA ILE A 201 0.32 27.37 -8.40
C ILE A 201 1.83 27.55 -8.60
N LEU A 202 2.54 26.47 -8.97
CA LEU A 202 4.00 26.47 -9.08
C LEU A 202 4.49 27.13 -10.39
N PHE A 203 3.71 27.03 -11.48
CA PHE A 203 4.10 27.56 -12.79
C PHE A 203 2.94 28.31 -13.49
N PRO A 204 2.53 29.49 -12.97
CA PRO A 204 1.40 30.24 -13.51
C PRO A 204 1.57 30.66 -14.98
N TYR A 205 2.79 30.98 -15.41
CA TYR A 205 3.09 31.48 -16.76
C TYR A 205 3.55 30.40 -17.77
N SER A 206 3.07 29.16 -17.62
CA SER A 206 3.44 28.07 -18.54
C SER A 206 2.72 28.18 -19.89
N THR A 207 3.45 27.96 -20.99
CA THR A 207 2.86 27.83 -22.34
C THR A 207 1.90 26.63 -22.41
N LEU A 208 0.94 26.65 -23.34
CA LEU A 208 -0.03 25.56 -23.50
C LEU A 208 0.64 24.19 -23.72
N ARG A 209 1.75 24.16 -24.46
CA ARG A 209 2.56 22.95 -24.65
C ARG A 209 3.25 22.50 -23.36
N ALA A 210 3.76 23.45 -22.57
CA ALA A 210 4.38 23.15 -21.28
C ALA A 210 3.37 22.63 -20.25
N LYS A 211 2.12 23.11 -20.28
CA LYS A 211 1.03 22.62 -19.42
C LYS A 211 0.67 21.16 -19.70
N ARG A 212 0.80 20.69 -20.94
CA ARG A 212 0.54 19.30 -21.35
C ARG A 212 1.71 18.34 -21.11
N SER A 213 2.90 18.85 -20.84
CA SER A 213 4.09 18.02 -20.63
C SER A 213 4.17 17.54 -19.19
N THR A 214 4.57 16.28 -18.99
CA THR A 214 4.83 15.72 -17.66
C THR A 214 6.05 16.41 -17.02
N ARG A 215 5.82 17.16 -15.94
CA ARG A 215 6.88 17.89 -15.20
C ARG A 215 6.92 17.41 -13.77
N MET A 216 8.13 17.14 -13.25
CA MET A 216 8.34 16.66 -11.88
C MET A 216 7.43 15.46 -11.50
N ALA A 217 7.20 14.54 -12.46
CA ALA A 217 6.27 13.42 -12.34
C ALA A 217 4.79 13.77 -12.10
N MET A 218 4.40 15.05 -12.19
CA MET A 218 3.01 15.51 -12.19
C MET A 218 2.47 15.54 -13.62
N ARG A 219 1.21 15.12 -13.77
CA ARG A 219 0.50 15.07 -15.05
C ARG A 219 -0.51 16.21 -15.15
N ALA A 220 -0.79 16.59 -16.39
CA ALA A 220 -1.87 17.51 -16.71
C ALA A 220 -3.23 16.81 -16.54
N ILE A 221 -4.33 17.57 -16.41
CA ILE A 221 -5.68 17.00 -16.22
C ILE A 221 -6.11 16.15 -17.42
N ASP A 222 -5.73 16.58 -18.62
CA ASP A 222 -6.05 15.95 -19.89
C ASP A 222 -5.31 14.62 -20.11
N ASP A 223 -4.24 14.36 -19.36
CA ASP A 223 -3.56 13.06 -19.36
C ASP A 223 -4.11 12.15 -18.24
N PRO A 224 -4.96 11.15 -18.56
CA PRO A 224 -5.42 10.17 -17.58
C PRO A 224 -4.27 9.28 -17.07
N GLY A 225 -3.15 9.23 -17.79
CA GLY A 225 -2.05 8.33 -17.52
C GLY A 225 -2.39 6.87 -17.73
N TRP A 226 -1.43 6.00 -17.38
CA TRP A 226 -1.62 4.56 -17.44
C TRP A 226 -2.49 4.05 -16.28
N PHE A 227 -3.30 3.04 -16.56
CA PHE A 227 -4.07 2.34 -15.55
C PHE A 227 -3.13 1.67 -14.53
N ASN A 228 -3.33 1.95 -13.23
CA ASN A 228 -2.44 1.51 -12.16
C ASN A 228 -2.76 0.07 -11.71
N GLN A 229 -2.54 -0.92 -12.60
CA GLN A 229 -2.87 -2.33 -12.34
C GLN A 229 -2.22 -2.83 -11.05
N HIS A 230 -0.95 -2.49 -10.83
CA HIS A 230 -0.19 -2.91 -9.65
C HIS A 230 -0.83 -2.52 -8.31
N LYS A 231 -1.48 -1.37 -8.24
CA LYS A 231 -2.15 -0.86 -7.04
C LYS A 231 -3.51 -1.54 -6.86
N ILE A 232 -4.34 -1.47 -7.89
CA ILE A 232 -5.75 -1.91 -7.85
C ILE A 232 -5.79 -3.43 -7.63
N LEU A 233 -5.03 -4.19 -8.41
CA LEU A 233 -5.02 -5.65 -8.31
C LEU A 233 -4.50 -6.14 -6.95
N ALA A 234 -3.47 -5.51 -6.39
CA ALA A 234 -3.03 -5.82 -5.02
C ALA A 234 -4.12 -5.54 -4.00
N GLN A 235 -4.79 -4.39 -4.11
CA GLN A 235 -5.85 -4.01 -3.21
C GLN A 235 -7.04 -4.97 -3.28
N ASP A 236 -7.43 -5.41 -4.47
CA ASP A 236 -8.52 -6.37 -4.66
C ASP A 236 -8.14 -7.75 -4.13
N MET A 237 -6.91 -8.21 -4.40
CA MET A 237 -6.41 -9.47 -3.85
C MET A 237 -6.39 -9.49 -2.32
N LEU A 238 -6.09 -8.37 -1.65
CA LEU A 238 -6.19 -8.29 -0.19
C LEU A 238 -7.63 -8.47 0.30
N VAL A 239 -8.61 -7.87 -0.39
CA VAL A 239 -10.03 -8.04 -0.03
C VAL A 239 -10.44 -9.51 -0.22
N VAL A 240 -9.99 -10.15 -1.30
CA VAL A 240 -10.19 -11.59 -1.53
C VAL A 240 -9.59 -12.41 -0.39
N VAL A 241 -8.33 -12.15 -0.01
CA VAL A 241 -7.67 -12.85 1.11
C VAL A 241 -8.47 -12.70 2.41
N ILE A 242 -8.88 -11.48 2.77
CA ILE A 242 -9.69 -11.24 3.96
C ILE A 242 -11.00 -12.02 3.88
N SER A 243 -11.71 -11.94 2.74
CA SER A 243 -12.99 -12.64 2.58
C SER A 243 -12.88 -14.16 2.69
N VAL A 244 -11.82 -14.76 2.13
CA VAL A 244 -11.61 -16.21 2.17
C VAL A 244 -11.22 -16.66 3.58
N VAL A 245 -10.40 -15.88 4.29
CA VAL A 245 -10.01 -16.22 5.67
C VAL A 245 -11.20 -16.14 6.62
N PHE A 246 -12.06 -15.13 6.50
CA PHE A 246 -13.22 -14.94 7.38
C PHE A 246 -14.48 -15.72 6.96
N ALA A 247 -14.45 -16.42 5.83
CA ALA A 247 -15.54 -17.28 5.38
C ALA A 247 -15.57 -18.64 6.08
N VAL A 248 -14.46 -19.04 6.70
CA VAL A 248 -14.31 -20.29 7.47
C VAL A 248 -14.57 -20.01 8.95
#